data_AF-A0A831T3C0-F1
#
_entry.id   AF-A0A831T3C0-F1
#
_cell.length_a   1.000
_cell.length_b   1.000
_cell.length_c   1.000
_cell.angle_alpha   90.00
_cell.angle_beta   90.00
_cell.angle_gamma   90.00
#
_symmetry.space_group_name_H-M   'P 1'
#
loop_
_entity.id
_entity.type
_entity.pdbx_description
1 polymer ?
#
loop_
_entity_poly.entity_id
_entity_poly.type
_entity_poly.pdbx_seq_one_letter_code
_entity_poly.pdbx_strand_id
1 'polypeptide(L)'
;MSTGDLSNRGTEKFGGPIDIPREWLEEFEAAAQRPLEVRMRYAFIHTYKPVLDDAPYRSFDTMEEYRRWCQENLPEWLGYGRI
;
A
#
# COMPACT_ATOMS: atom_id res chain seq x y z
N MET A 1 -39.78 1.29 -20.44
CA MET A 1 -38.62 0.40 -20.21
C MET A 1 -37.60 0.74 -21.30
N SER A 2 -36.60 1.56 -20.96
CA SER A 2 -35.53 1.95 -21.89
C SER A 2 -34.26 1.24 -21.47
N THR A 3 -33.78 0.33 -22.31
CA THR A 3 -32.56 -0.43 -22.10
C THR A 3 -31.39 0.53 -22.30
N GLY A 4 -30.84 1.05 -21.19
CA GLY A 4 -29.65 1.88 -21.21
C GLY A 4 -28.42 1.07 -21.59
N ASP A 5 -27.81 1.45 -22.71
CA ASP A 5 -26.57 0.95 -23.27
C ASP A 5 -25.44 0.97 -22.22
N LEU A 6 -24.98 -0.21 -21.80
CA LEU A 6 -23.90 -0.41 -20.82
C LEU A 6 -22.50 -0.43 -21.47
N SER A 7 -22.37 -0.03 -22.74
CA SER A 7 -21.12 -0.19 -23.49
C SER A 7 -20.00 0.80 -23.16
N ASN A 8 -20.16 1.75 -22.22
CA ASN A 8 -19.17 2.83 -22.08
C ASN A 8 -18.73 3.19 -20.64
N ARG A 9 -18.65 2.22 -19.71
CA ARG A 9 -18.08 2.45 -18.35
C ARG A 9 -16.76 1.72 -18.08
N GLY A 10 -16.02 1.38 -19.12
CA GLY A 10 -14.63 0.95 -18.99
C GLY A 10 -13.71 2.10 -19.40
N THR A 11 -12.78 2.49 -18.52
CA THR A 11 -11.61 3.37 -18.77
C THR A 11 -11.65 4.82 -18.26
N GLU A 12 -12.29 5.14 -17.15
CA GLU A 12 -11.73 6.21 -16.30
C GLU A 12 -10.51 5.64 -15.58
N LYS A 13 -9.36 5.77 -16.25
CA LYS A 13 -8.07 5.33 -15.75
C LYS A 13 -7.66 6.24 -14.60
N PHE A 14 -7.69 5.72 -13.37
CA PHE A 14 -6.88 6.30 -12.30
C PHE A 14 -5.42 6.24 -12.73
N GLY A 15 -4.83 7.40 -13.02
CA GLY A 15 -3.40 7.54 -13.34
C GLY A 15 -3.17 8.19 -14.69
N GLY A 16 -3.15 9.53 -14.69
CA GLY A 16 -2.31 10.25 -15.66
C GLY A 16 -0.84 9.84 -15.48
N PRO A 17 0.07 10.23 -16.40
CA PRO A 17 1.48 9.96 -16.22
C PRO A 17 1.93 10.52 -14.86
N ILE A 18 2.35 9.62 -13.97
CA ILE A 18 2.99 10.02 -12.71
C ILE A 18 4.35 10.56 -13.13
N ASP A 19 4.51 11.89 -13.10
CA ASP A 19 5.80 12.52 -13.28
C ASP A 19 6.63 12.25 -12.03
N ILE A 20 7.42 11.17 -12.07
CA ILE A 20 8.31 10.80 -10.96
C ILE A 20 9.53 11.73 -11.06
N PRO A 21 9.86 12.51 -10.00
CA PRO A 21 11.02 13.37 -10.00
C PRO A 21 12.29 12.61 -10.40
N ARG A 22 13.06 13.16 -11.34
CA ARG A 22 14.28 12.51 -11.85
C ARG A 22 15.24 12.13 -10.74
N GLU A 23 15.39 12.99 -9.74
CA GLU A 23 16.19 12.74 -8.54
C GLU A 23 15.80 11.44 -7.82
N TRP A 24 14.51 11.14 -7.69
CA TRP A 24 14.05 9.92 -7.03
C TRP A 24 14.35 8.68 -7.87
N LEU A 25 14.28 8.79 -9.21
CA LEU A 25 14.68 7.71 -10.10
C LEU A 25 16.19 7.45 -10.00
N GLU A 26 17.01 8.50 -9.96
CA GLU A 26 18.47 8.40 -9.81
C GLU A 26 18.85 7.75 -8.47
N GLU A 27 18.19 8.14 -7.38
CA GLU A 27 18.39 7.52 -6.05
C GLU A 27 17.97 6.04 -6.02
N PHE A 28 16.85 5.70 -6.66
CA PHE A 28 16.38 4.33 -6.77
C PHE A 28 17.37 3.46 -7.54
N GLU A 29 17.83 3.92 -8.71
CA GLU A 29 18.81 3.21 -9.53
C GLU A 29 20.13 3.03 -8.77
N ALA A 30 20.63 4.07 -8.10
CA ALA A 30 21.82 3.97 -7.27
C ALA A 30 21.67 2.94 -6.13
N ALA A 31 20.49 2.86 -5.51
CA ALA A 31 20.20 1.87 -4.48
C ALA A 31 20.10 0.43 -5.05
N ALA A 32 19.55 0.28 -6.25
CA ALA A 32 19.39 -1.00 -6.93
C ALA A 32 20.74 -1.65 -7.30
N GLN A 33 21.74 -0.84 -7.63
CA GLN A 33 23.11 -1.29 -7.97
C GLN A 33 23.94 -1.76 -6.74
N ARG A 34 23.44 -1.62 -5.51
CA ARG A 34 24.16 -2.07 -4.32
C ARG A 34 24.39 -3.59 -4.34
N PRO A 35 25.58 -4.08 -3.94
CA PRO A 35 25.84 -5.50 -3.82
C PRO A 35 24.80 -6.23 -2.96
N LEU A 36 24.48 -7.48 -3.30
CA LEU A 36 23.47 -8.27 -2.60
C LEU A 36 23.74 -8.35 -1.08
N GLU A 37 24.99 -8.49 -0.68
CA GLU A 37 25.38 -8.51 0.74
C GLU A 37 24.96 -7.22 1.46
N VAL A 38 25.22 -6.07 0.85
CA VAL A 38 24.84 -4.75 1.39
C VAL A 38 23.31 -4.65 1.47
N ARG A 39 22.61 -5.09 0.42
CA ARG A 39 21.15 -5.12 0.43
C ARG A 39 20.62 -5.99 1.57
N MET A 40 21.12 -7.22 1.74
CA MET A 40 20.68 -8.10 2.83
C MET A 40 21.00 -7.53 4.21
N ARG A 41 22.13 -6.84 4.37
CA ARG A 41 22.52 -6.22 5.64
C ARG A 41 21.59 -5.07 6.05
N TYR A 42 21.07 -4.30 5.10
CA TYR A 42 20.35 -3.05 5.38
C TYR A 42 18.89 -3.00 4.89
N ALA A 43 18.40 -4.02 4.16
CA ALA A 43 17.03 -4.03 3.63
C ALA A 43 15.98 -4.45 4.67
N PHE A 44 16.40 -5.09 5.77
CA PHE A 44 15.49 -5.50 6.82
C PHE A 44 15.41 -4.42 7.90
N ILE A 45 14.19 -3.94 8.12
CA ILE A 45 13.86 -3.10 9.25
C ILE A 45 13.04 -3.94 10.24
N HIS A 46 13.38 -3.86 11.53
CA HIS A 46 12.51 -4.40 12.56
C HIS A 46 11.45 -3.36 12.87
N THR A 47 10.27 -3.55 12.29
CA THR A 47 9.12 -2.68 12.48
C THR A 47 7.99 -3.49 13.07
N TYR A 48 7.52 -3.05 14.24
CA TYR A 48 6.33 -3.62 14.86
C TYR A 48 5.09 -3.36 14.01
N LYS A 49 4.36 -4.42 13.67
CA LYS A 49 3.16 -4.44 12.84
C LYS A 49 2.04 -5.07 13.65
N PRO A 50 1.15 -4.27 14.29
CA PRO A 50 0.10 -4.80 15.17
C PRO A 50 -0.81 -5.85 14.50
N VAL A 51 -0.99 -5.77 13.18
CA VAL A 51 -1.73 -6.77 12.40
C VAL A 51 -1.12 -8.17 12.46
N LEU A 52 0.22 -8.26 12.43
CA LEU A 52 0.97 -9.51 12.30
C LEU A 52 1.62 -9.96 13.61
N ASP A 53 2.02 -9.02 14.46
CA ASP A 53 2.83 -9.31 15.65
C ASP A 53 1.98 -9.60 16.88
N ASP A 54 0.75 -9.07 16.95
CA ASP A 54 -0.10 -9.19 18.16
C ASP A 54 -0.92 -10.48 18.20
N ALA A 55 -1.19 -11.07 17.04
CA ALA A 55 -2.03 -12.25 16.92
C ALA A 55 -1.67 -13.07 15.67
N PRO A 56 -1.77 -14.41 15.71
CA PRO A 56 -1.52 -15.25 14.53
C PRO A 56 -2.49 -14.97 13.37
N TYR A 57 -3.71 -14.54 13.68
CA TYR A 57 -4.70 -14.07 12.70
C TYR A 57 -5.72 -13.15 13.37
N ARG A 58 -6.36 -12.29 12.58
CA ARG A 58 -7.57 -11.54 12.95
C ARG A 58 -8.58 -11.61 11.82
N SER A 59 -9.84 -11.75 12.18
CA SER A 59 -10.98 -11.71 11.27
C SER A 59 -12.06 -10.81 11.86
N PHE A 60 -12.85 -10.20 10.99
CA PHE A 60 -13.96 -9.33 11.36
C PHE A 60 -15.20 -9.81 10.60
N ASP A 61 -16.37 -9.67 11.20
CA ASP A 61 -17.63 -10.08 10.57
C ASP A 61 -18.06 -9.05 9.51
N THR A 62 -17.60 -7.80 9.65
CA THR A 62 -17.87 -6.73 8.70
C THR A 62 -16.63 -5.90 8.34
N MET A 63 -16.70 -5.26 7.16
CA MET A 63 -15.67 -4.31 6.73
C MET A 63 -15.67 -3.02 7.55
N GLU A 64 -16.74 -2.70 8.28
CA GLU A 64 -16.79 -1.54 9.16
C GLU A 64 -15.98 -1.78 10.44
N GLU A 65 -16.14 -2.97 11.04
CA GLU A 65 -15.35 -3.40 12.20
C GLU A 65 -13.85 -3.43 11.88
N TYR A 66 -13.48 -3.98 10.73
CA TYR A 66 -12.10 -3.96 10.24
C TYR A 66 -11.55 -2.54 10.17
N ARG A 67 -12.28 -1.60 9.56
CA ARG A 67 -11.82 -0.22 9.40
C ARG A 67 -11.70 0.52 10.72
N ARG A 68 -12.67 0.34 11.63
CA ARG A 68 -12.63 0.92 12.97
C ARG A 68 -11.40 0.43 13.73
N TRP A 69 -11.16 -0.88 13.71
CA TRP A 69 -9.98 -1.45 14.36
C TRP A 69 -8.67 -0.90 13.76
N CYS A 70 -8.57 -0.79 12.44
CA CYS A 70 -7.40 -0.18 11.78
C CYS A 70 -7.16 1.26 12.23
N GLN A 71 -8.21 2.08 12.38
CA GLN A 71 -8.09 3.48 12.83
C GLN A 71 -7.68 3.61 14.29
N GLU A 72 -8.15 2.71 15.15
CA GLU A 72 -7.88 2.76 16.59
C GLU A 72 -6.52 2.16 16.96
N ASN A 73 -6.03 1.17 16.20
CA ASN A 73 -4.89 0.34 16.61
C ASN A 73 -3.68 0.43 15.68
N LEU A 74 -3.83 0.90 14.44
CA LEU A 74 -2.71 0.96 13.49
C LEU A 74 -2.18 2.39 13.33
N PRO A 75 -0.86 2.56 13.35
CA PRO A 75 -0.24 3.82 12.96
C PRO A 75 -0.64 4.26 11.54
N GLU A 76 -0.84 5.56 11.34
CA GLU A 76 -1.24 6.14 10.04
C GLU A 76 -0.27 5.79 8.89
N TRP A 77 1.03 5.74 9.18
CA TRP A 77 2.08 5.45 8.20
C TRP A 77 2.00 4.03 7.61
N LEU A 78 1.23 3.11 8.22
CA LEU A 78 0.99 1.78 7.65
C LEU A 78 -0.03 1.80 6.49
N GLY A 79 -0.78 2.88 6.31
CA GLY A 79 -1.68 3.04 5.15
C GLY A 79 -3.01 2.28 5.21
N TYR A 80 -3.39 1.75 6.38
CA TYR A 80 -4.68 1.08 6.59
C TYR A 80 -5.82 2.04 7.02
N GLY A 81 -5.48 3.30 7.33
CA GLY A 81 -6.45 4.34 7.68
C GLY A 81 -7.29 4.80 6.49
N ARG A 82 -8.31 5.63 6.74
CA ARG A 82 -9.05 6.30 5.65
C ARG A 82 -8.18 7.43 5.08
N ILE A 83 -8.10 7.50 3.75
CA ILE A 83 -7.64 8.66 2.97
C ILE A 83 -8.87 9.45 2.54
#